data_AF-A0AAW1QXC1-F1
#
_entry.id   AF-A0AAW1QXC1-F1
#
_cell.length_a   1.000
_cell.length_b   1.000
_cell.length_c   1.000
_cell.angle_alpha   90.00
_cell.angle_beta   90.00
_cell.angle_gamma   90.00
#
_symmetry.space_group_name_H-M   'P 1'
#
loop_
_entity.id
_entity.type
_entity.pdbx_description
1 polymer ?
#
loop_
_entity_poly.entity_id
_entity_poly.type
_entity_poly.pdbx_seq_one_letter_code
_entity_poly.pdbx_strand_id
1 'polypeptide(L)'
;MLNCLPVTKASVPLVATRPAAPVLALSAAAVPSFEVLRVPGDGSCLFRALAQGRSVLEQGRPLERDALLHDGYKLRQDVCEAMLARREDIAPFIVGRIDVYVDNMMREGSWGGEPELAVAADLLKRPVLVYRLSGLFGSDLEKVSEYGVGKGTDAPPICLLYSGNHYDLLLVSK
;
A
#
# COMPACT_ATOMS: atom_id res chain seq x y z
N MET A 1 70.30 -28.16 34.52
CA MET A 1 69.46 -26.97 34.75
C MET A 1 69.85 -25.91 33.74
N LEU A 2 68.86 -25.18 33.19
CA LEU A 2 68.93 -23.97 32.36
C LEU A 2 69.36 -24.09 30.87
N ASN A 3 68.34 -24.37 30.06
CA ASN A 3 67.90 -23.68 28.83
C ASN A 3 68.71 -22.47 28.30
N CYS A 4 68.92 -22.41 26.97
CA CYS A 4 68.50 -21.30 26.08
C CYS A 4 69.03 -21.46 24.63
N LEU A 5 68.12 -21.28 23.65
CA LEU A 5 68.27 -21.43 22.19
C LEU A 5 69.02 -20.25 21.51
N PRO A 6 69.32 -20.32 20.19
CA PRO A 6 68.42 -19.64 19.23
C PRO A 6 68.16 -20.43 17.93
N VAL A 7 66.90 -20.52 17.49
CA VAL A 7 66.26 -19.78 16.36
C VAL A 7 66.82 -20.10 14.97
N THR A 8 66.05 -20.89 14.22
CA THR A 8 65.87 -20.71 12.77
C THR A 8 64.37 -20.77 12.48
N LYS A 9 63.81 -19.71 11.87
CA LYS A 9 62.41 -19.68 11.43
C LYS A 9 62.36 -19.66 9.91
N ALA A 10 61.36 -20.40 9.44
CA ALA A 10 61.10 -20.81 8.08
C ALA A 10 60.73 -19.66 7.12
N SER A 11 60.99 -19.99 5.87
CA SER A 11 60.62 -19.39 4.59
C SER A 11 59.16 -18.90 4.49
N VAL A 12 58.99 -17.78 3.81
CA VAL A 12 57.73 -17.18 3.34
C VAL A 12 57.21 -17.90 2.09
N PRO A 13 55.89 -17.91 1.82
CA PRO A 13 55.47 -17.45 0.49
C PRO A 13 54.24 -16.53 0.48
N LEU A 14 54.45 -15.40 -0.20
CA LEU A 14 53.60 -14.65 -1.13
C LEU A 14 52.07 -14.94 -1.14
N VAL A 15 51.29 -14.05 -0.53
CA VAL A 15 49.86 -13.88 -0.84
C VAL A 15 49.72 -12.71 -1.81
N ALA A 16 49.33 -13.01 -3.05
CA ALA A 16 49.03 -12.00 -4.06
C ALA A 16 47.72 -11.28 -3.70
N THR A 17 47.79 -9.98 -3.40
CA THR A 17 46.60 -9.14 -3.20
C THR A 17 46.08 -8.68 -4.57
N ARG A 18 44.83 -9.01 -4.88
CA ARG A 18 44.11 -8.46 -6.03
C ARG A 18 43.77 -6.99 -5.73
N PRO A 19 43.91 -6.05 -6.68
CA PRO A 19 43.47 -4.68 -6.45
C PRO A 19 41.92 -4.67 -6.37
N ALA A 20 41.38 -4.00 -5.36
CA ALA A 20 39.96 -3.74 -5.25
C ALA A 20 39.55 -2.74 -6.35
N ALA A 21 38.55 -3.11 -7.16
CA ALA A 21 37.92 -2.18 -8.09
C ALA A 21 37.20 -1.07 -7.30
N PRO A 22 37.14 0.17 -7.83
CA PRO A 22 36.44 1.25 -7.15
C PRO A 22 34.94 0.95 -7.10
N VAL A 23 34.40 0.87 -5.89
CA VAL A 23 32.95 0.82 -5.67
C VAL A 23 32.42 2.20 -6.04
N LEU A 24 31.73 2.31 -7.19
CA LEU A 24 30.99 3.51 -7.53
C LEU A 24 30.00 3.77 -6.39
N ALA A 25 30.15 4.90 -5.72
CA ALA A 25 29.15 5.41 -4.79
C ALA A 25 27.91 5.76 -5.61
N LEU A 26 26.91 4.88 -5.57
CA LEU A 26 25.59 5.18 -6.08
C LEU A 26 25.04 6.34 -5.24
N SER A 27 24.83 7.50 -5.86
CA SER A 27 24.09 8.58 -5.24
C SER A 27 22.70 8.03 -4.93
N ALA A 28 22.41 7.82 -3.65
CA ALA A 28 21.11 7.40 -3.19
C ALA A 28 20.13 8.54 -3.51
N ALA A 29 19.38 8.39 -4.60
CA ALA A 29 18.13 9.13 -4.76
C ALA A 29 17.35 8.94 -3.45
N ALA A 30 16.91 10.04 -2.83
CA ALA A 30 16.18 9.98 -1.58
C ALA A 30 14.93 9.12 -1.80
N VAL A 31 14.89 7.95 -1.15
CA VAL A 31 13.68 7.12 -1.17
C VAL A 31 12.60 7.95 -0.47
N PRO A 32 11.46 8.24 -1.11
CA PRO A 32 10.41 9.00 -0.46
C PRO A 32 10.00 8.28 0.82
N SER A 33 10.09 8.98 1.96
CA SER A 33 9.65 8.42 3.23
C SER A 33 8.13 8.27 3.19
N PHE A 34 7.63 7.13 3.65
CA PHE A 34 6.20 6.88 3.77
C PHE A 34 5.88 6.31 5.15
N GLU A 35 4.66 6.56 5.59
CA GLU A 35 4.08 5.99 6.80
C GLU A 35 2.86 5.16 6.42
N VAL A 36 2.60 4.09 7.17
CA VAL A 36 1.45 3.21 6.95
C VAL A 36 0.54 3.27 8.18
N LEU A 37 -0.68 3.78 8.01
CA LEU A 37 -1.71 3.71 9.04
C LEU A 37 -2.51 2.42 8.86
N ARG A 38 -2.27 1.49 9.78
CA ARG A 38 -2.87 0.16 9.74
C ARG A 38 -4.36 0.19 10.09
N VAL A 39 -5.15 -0.61 9.39
CA VAL A 39 -6.56 -0.85 9.70
C VAL A 39 -6.80 -2.33 10.03
N PRO A 40 -7.88 -2.70 10.76
CA PRO A 40 -8.12 -4.10 11.10
C PRO A 40 -8.41 -4.96 9.86
N GLY A 41 -7.84 -6.16 9.83
CA GLY A 41 -8.00 -7.15 8.75
C GLY A 41 -9.19 -8.10 8.95
N ASP A 42 -10.40 -7.57 9.01
CA ASP A 42 -11.65 -8.34 9.17
C ASP A 42 -12.52 -8.32 7.90
N GLY A 43 -11.88 -8.17 6.74
CA GLY A 43 -12.54 -8.06 5.44
C GLY A 43 -13.11 -6.69 5.11
N SER A 44 -13.05 -5.71 6.02
CA SER A 44 -13.45 -4.31 5.74
C SER A 44 -12.27 -3.36 5.54
N CYS A 45 -11.06 -3.89 5.37
CA CYS A 45 -9.83 -3.11 5.28
C CYS A 45 -9.86 -2.07 4.16
N LEU A 46 -10.37 -2.39 2.97
CA LEU A 46 -10.49 -1.45 1.86
C LEU A 46 -11.28 -0.19 2.26
N PHE A 47 -12.52 -0.36 2.72
CA PHE A 47 -13.40 0.75 3.05
C PHE A 47 -12.89 1.55 4.25
N ARG A 48 -12.27 0.89 5.22
CA ARG A 48 -11.66 1.55 6.37
C ARG A 48 -10.43 2.37 5.99
N ALA A 49 -9.56 1.84 5.13
CA ALA A 49 -8.40 2.57 4.64
C ALA A 49 -8.82 3.81 3.83
N LEU A 50 -9.89 3.69 3.03
CA LEU A 50 -10.48 4.82 2.30
C LEU A 50 -11.09 5.87 3.25
N ALA A 51 -11.88 5.45 4.24
CA ALA A 51 -12.45 6.35 5.25
C ALA A 51 -11.36 7.07 6.07
N GLN A 52 -10.32 6.34 6.47
CA GLN A 52 -9.13 6.87 7.13
C GLN A 52 -8.45 7.93 6.26
N GLY A 53 -8.25 7.63 4.97
CA GLY A 53 -7.64 8.54 4.00
C GLY A 53 -8.44 9.83 3.82
N ARG A 54 -9.77 9.71 3.70
CA ARG A 54 -10.67 10.87 3.65
C ARG A 54 -10.50 11.74 4.90
N SER A 55 -10.50 11.15 6.10
CA SER A 55 -10.32 11.91 7.35
C SER A 55 -8.98 12.63 7.42
N VAL A 56 -7.88 11.96 7.05
CA VAL A 56 -6.55 12.59 7.05
C VAL A 56 -6.50 13.77 6.07
N LEU A 57 -7.08 13.63 4.88
CA LEU A 57 -7.08 14.69 3.86
C LEU A 57 -8.03 15.85 4.17
N GLU A 58 -9.17 15.59 4.80
CA GLU A 58 -10.20 16.61 5.07
C GLU A 58 -10.05 17.27 6.44
N GLN A 59 -9.66 16.49 7.44
CA GLN A 59 -9.61 16.89 8.84
C GLN A 59 -8.18 16.98 9.38
N GLY A 60 -7.17 16.56 8.61
CA GLY A 60 -5.78 16.57 9.03
C GLY A 60 -5.44 15.56 10.11
N ARG A 61 -6.32 14.58 10.38
CA ARG A 61 -6.11 13.60 11.47
C ARG A 61 -6.64 12.20 11.15
N PRO A 62 -5.99 11.16 11.70
CA PRO A 62 -6.50 9.79 11.76
C PRO A 62 -7.90 9.68 12.39
N LEU A 63 -8.71 8.70 11.95
CA LEU A 63 -9.91 8.33 12.69
C LEU A 63 -9.53 7.51 13.93
N GLU A 64 -10.28 7.74 15.01
CA GLU A 64 -10.29 6.86 16.17
C GLU A 64 -11.03 5.56 15.84
N ARG A 65 -10.80 4.51 16.65
CA ARG A 65 -11.28 3.16 16.37
C ARG A 65 -12.77 3.10 16.04
N ASP A 66 -13.64 3.68 16.86
CA ASP A 66 -15.09 3.56 16.66
C ASP A 66 -15.57 4.31 15.41
N ALA A 67 -14.98 5.49 15.14
CA ALA A 67 -15.25 6.25 13.93
C ALA A 67 -14.74 5.52 12.68
N LEU A 68 -13.58 4.86 12.76
CA LEU A 68 -13.05 4.05 11.67
C LEU A 68 -13.97 2.88 11.32
N LEU A 69 -14.50 2.18 12.34
CA LEU A 69 -15.45 1.09 12.14
C LEU A 69 -16.75 1.60 11.51
N HIS A 70 -17.30 2.68 12.06
CA HIS A 70 -18.54 3.28 11.60
C HIS A 70 -18.42 3.83 10.17
N ASP A 71 -17.45 4.69 9.90
CA ASP A 71 -17.27 5.33 8.60
C ASP A 71 -16.89 4.33 7.52
N GLY A 72 -16.10 3.30 7.86
CA GLY A 72 -15.78 2.21 6.93
C GLY A 72 -17.01 1.40 6.55
N TYR A 73 -17.89 1.08 7.52
CA TYR A 73 -19.16 0.41 7.25
C TYR A 73 -20.09 1.28 6.40
N LYS A 74 -20.23 2.57 6.76
CA LYS A 74 -21.05 3.51 6.00
C LYS A 74 -20.55 3.64 4.55
N LEU A 75 -19.25 3.79 4.35
CA LEU A 75 -18.68 3.90 3.00
C LEU A 75 -18.93 2.62 2.17
N ARG A 76 -18.89 1.43 2.79
CA ARG A 76 -19.26 0.18 2.13
C ARG A 76 -20.70 0.23 1.61
N GLN A 77 -21.64 0.70 2.42
CA GLN A 77 -23.04 0.84 2.02
C GLN A 77 -23.20 1.85 0.87
N ASP A 78 -22.61 3.03 1.01
CA ASP A 78 -22.70 4.09 -0.01
C ASP A 78 -22.11 3.60 -1.36
N VAL A 79 -21.00 2.84 -1.33
CA VAL A 79 -20.41 2.21 -2.53
C VAL A 79 -21.35 1.18 -3.15
N CYS A 80 -21.92 0.27 -2.35
CA CYS A 80 -22.85 -0.76 -2.82
C CYS A 80 -24.10 -0.16 -3.47
N GLU A 81 -24.69 0.86 -2.85
CA GLU A 81 -25.83 1.60 -3.40
C GLU A 81 -25.47 2.27 -4.73
N ALA A 82 -24.30 2.91 -4.81
CA ALA A 82 -23.82 3.55 -6.03
C ALA A 82 -23.49 2.56 -7.16
N MET A 83 -23.11 1.31 -6.83
CA MET A 83 -22.93 0.24 -7.82
C MET A 83 -24.27 -0.15 -8.44
N LEU A 84 -25.33 -0.29 -7.64
CA LEU A 84 -26.66 -0.61 -8.14
C LEU A 84 -27.27 0.53 -8.95
N ALA A 85 -27.08 1.78 -8.51
CA ALA A 85 -27.51 2.96 -9.25
C ALA A 85 -26.85 3.08 -10.64
N ARG A 86 -25.64 2.52 -10.79
CA ARG A 86 -24.86 2.50 -12.03
C ARG A 86 -24.70 1.10 -12.60
N ARG A 87 -25.72 0.26 -12.42
CA ARG A 87 -25.67 -1.17 -12.77
C ARG A 87 -25.24 -1.44 -14.20
N GLU A 88 -25.62 -0.59 -15.15
CA GLU A 88 -25.31 -0.75 -16.57
C GLU A 88 -23.80 -0.55 -16.84
N ASP A 89 -23.16 0.34 -16.10
CA ASP A 89 -21.73 0.64 -16.20
C ASP A 89 -20.89 -0.41 -15.46
N ILE A 90 -21.38 -0.91 -14.33
CA ILE A 90 -20.61 -1.77 -13.42
C ILE A 90 -20.77 -3.26 -13.75
N ALA A 91 -21.96 -3.71 -14.17
CA ALA A 91 -22.23 -5.14 -14.39
C ALA A 91 -21.26 -5.85 -15.36
N PRO A 92 -20.75 -5.23 -16.45
CA PRO A 92 -19.77 -5.88 -17.33
C PRO A 92 -18.46 -6.28 -16.63
N PHE A 93 -18.12 -5.66 -15.50
CA PHE A 93 -16.90 -5.93 -14.73
C PHE A 93 -17.13 -6.89 -13.56
N ILE A 94 -18.38 -7.30 -13.33
CA ILE A 94 -18.75 -8.21 -12.25
C ILE A 94 -18.91 -9.63 -12.80
N VAL A 95 -18.27 -10.58 -12.14
CA VAL A 95 -18.48 -12.01 -12.44
C VAL A 95 -19.85 -12.42 -11.91
N GLY A 96 -20.80 -12.63 -12.82
CA GLY A 96 -22.15 -13.07 -12.51
C GLY A 96 -23.15 -11.92 -12.40
N ARG A 97 -24.11 -12.06 -11.48
CA ARG A 97 -25.21 -11.10 -11.29
C ARG A 97 -24.82 -9.99 -10.33
N ILE A 98 -24.93 -8.73 -10.77
CA ILE A 98 -24.55 -7.56 -9.97
C ILE A 98 -25.33 -7.48 -8.65
N ASP A 99 -26.62 -7.83 -8.66
CA ASP A 99 -27.44 -7.83 -7.45
C ASP A 99 -26.92 -8.82 -6.40
N VAL A 100 -26.60 -10.05 -6.82
CA VAL A 100 -26.00 -11.07 -5.93
C VAL A 100 -24.62 -10.66 -5.44
N TYR A 101 -23.83 -10.03 -6.31
CA TYR A 101 -22.53 -9.50 -5.95
C TYR A 101 -22.63 -8.41 -4.88
N VAL A 102 -23.50 -7.41 -5.09
CA VAL A 102 -23.69 -6.30 -4.16
C VAL A 102 -24.28 -6.78 -2.84
N ASP A 103 -25.25 -7.70 -2.85
CA ASP A 103 -25.82 -8.30 -1.65
C ASP A 103 -24.75 -8.98 -0.78
N ASN A 104 -23.78 -9.66 -1.41
CA ASN A 104 -22.64 -10.22 -0.70
C ASN A 104 -21.66 -9.15 -0.22
N MET A 105 -21.38 -8.12 -1.05
CA MET A 105 -20.46 -7.04 -0.71
C MET A 105 -20.96 -6.17 0.45
N MET A 106 -22.28 -6.03 0.62
CA MET A 106 -22.87 -5.31 1.75
C MET A 106 -22.60 -5.98 3.11
N ARG A 107 -22.29 -7.29 3.13
CA ARG A 107 -22.03 -8.02 4.37
C ARG A 107 -20.66 -7.63 4.94
N GLU A 108 -20.60 -7.46 6.26
CA GLU A 108 -19.31 -7.38 6.96
C GLU A 108 -18.50 -8.66 6.69
N GLY A 109 -17.18 -8.52 6.57
CA GLY A 109 -16.28 -9.63 6.23
C GLY A 109 -16.03 -9.83 4.74
N SER A 110 -16.84 -9.26 3.84
CA SER A 110 -16.62 -9.38 2.40
C SER A 110 -15.50 -8.46 1.92
N TRP A 111 -14.52 -9.03 1.23
CA TRP A 111 -13.33 -8.30 0.76
C TRP A 111 -13.65 -7.50 -0.51
N GLY A 112 -13.45 -6.19 -0.45
CA GLY A 112 -13.57 -5.33 -1.62
C GLY A 112 -12.33 -5.36 -2.52
N GLY A 113 -12.49 -4.91 -3.76
CA GLY A 113 -11.42 -4.85 -4.75
C GLY A 113 -11.61 -3.72 -5.78
N GLU A 114 -11.26 -4.02 -7.03
CA GLU A 114 -11.23 -3.03 -8.11
C GLU A 114 -12.59 -2.39 -8.43
N PRO A 115 -13.73 -3.13 -8.46
CA PRO A 115 -15.03 -2.51 -8.71
C PRO A 115 -15.42 -1.49 -7.64
N GLU A 116 -15.17 -1.81 -6.37
CA GLU A 116 -15.43 -0.91 -5.24
C GLU A 116 -14.50 0.30 -5.27
N LEU A 117 -13.22 0.12 -5.62
CA LEU A 117 -12.23 1.21 -5.74
C LEU A 117 -12.65 2.24 -6.79
N ALA A 118 -13.10 1.78 -7.97
CA ALA A 118 -13.56 2.65 -9.04
C ALA A 118 -14.78 3.48 -8.60
N VAL A 119 -15.73 2.86 -7.92
CA VAL A 119 -16.92 3.54 -7.38
C VAL A 119 -16.59 4.48 -6.23
N ALA A 120 -15.70 4.07 -5.32
CA ALA A 120 -15.30 4.86 -4.17
C ALA A 120 -14.56 6.14 -4.59
N ALA A 121 -13.69 6.07 -5.59
CA ALA A 121 -13.00 7.27 -6.11
C ALA A 121 -13.99 8.35 -6.57
N ASP A 122 -15.09 7.93 -7.21
CA ASP A 122 -16.16 8.84 -7.64
C ASP A 122 -16.93 9.44 -6.47
N LEU A 123 -17.32 8.62 -5.50
CA LEU A 123 -18.06 9.07 -4.33
C LEU A 123 -17.24 10.02 -3.45
N LEU A 124 -15.94 9.72 -3.29
CA LEU A 124 -15.01 10.52 -2.50
C LEU A 124 -14.53 11.77 -3.26
N LYS A 125 -14.84 11.87 -4.57
CA LYS A 125 -14.44 12.96 -5.48
C LYS A 125 -12.92 13.21 -5.49
N ARG A 126 -12.16 12.13 -5.34
CA ARG A 126 -10.70 12.15 -5.23
C ARG A 126 -10.12 10.93 -5.93
N PRO A 127 -8.92 11.06 -6.54
CA PRO A 127 -8.24 9.89 -7.06
C PRO A 127 -7.88 8.92 -5.93
N VAL A 128 -7.89 7.63 -6.23
CA VAL A 128 -7.39 6.57 -5.34
C VAL A 128 -6.23 5.90 -6.03
N LEU A 129 -5.07 5.87 -5.37
CA LEU A 129 -3.84 5.26 -5.87
C LEU A 129 -3.51 4.06 -5.02
N VAL A 130 -3.28 2.90 -5.63
CA VAL A 130 -2.89 1.69 -4.92
C VAL A 130 -1.42 1.42 -5.19
N TYR A 131 -0.68 1.22 -4.11
CA TYR A 131 0.74 0.88 -4.14
C TYR A 131 0.99 -0.50 -3.56
N ARG A 132 2.12 -1.07 -3.90
CA ARG A 132 2.65 -2.31 -3.34
C ARG A 132 4.14 -2.10 -3.01
N LEU A 133 4.62 -2.75 -1.96
CA LEU A 133 6.06 -2.85 -1.73
C LEU A 133 6.69 -3.89 -2.67
N SER A 134 7.73 -3.49 -3.37
CA SER A 134 8.52 -4.31 -4.28
C SER A 134 10.02 -4.14 -3.99
N GLY A 135 10.87 -4.77 -4.81
CA GLY A 135 12.32 -4.75 -4.61
C GLY A 135 12.84 -5.73 -3.55
N LEU A 136 14.16 -5.84 -3.46
CA LEU A 136 14.82 -6.70 -2.48
C LEU A 136 14.52 -6.15 -1.08
N PHE A 137 13.92 -6.96 -0.20
CA PHE A 137 13.48 -6.57 1.14
C PHE A 137 12.33 -5.55 1.23
N GLY A 138 11.60 -5.28 0.14
CA GLY A 138 10.44 -4.37 0.17
C GLY A 138 10.82 -2.90 0.27
N SER A 139 11.97 -2.53 -0.32
CA SER A 139 12.51 -1.15 -0.30
C SER A 139 11.77 -0.18 -1.22
N ASP A 140 11.09 -0.70 -2.23
CA ASP A 140 10.57 0.12 -3.32
C ASP A 140 9.05 0.18 -3.25
N LEU A 141 8.49 1.36 -3.52
CA LEU A 141 7.06 1.59 -3.54
C LEU A 141 6.59 1.70 -4.99
N GLU A 142 5.86 0.69 -5.46
CA GLU A 142 5.37 0.61 -6.83
C GLU A 142 3.88 0.94 -6.89
N LYS A 143 3.49 1.88 -7.76
CA LYS A 143 2.07 2.16 -8.03
C LYS A 143 1.52 1.08 -8.95
N VAL A 144 0.53 0.32 -8.48
CA VAL A 144 -0.04 -0.83 -9.21
C VAL A 144 -1.37 -0.51 -9.88
N SER A 145 -2.14 0.44 -9.35
CA SER A 145 -3.38 0.89 -9.98
C SER A 145 -3.78 2.30 -9.55
N GLU A 146 -4.60 2.94 -10.38
CA GLU A 146 -5.11 4.28 -10.14
C GLU A 146 -6.57 4.40 -10.60
N TYR A 147 -7.38 5.09 -9.80
CA TYR A 147 -8.81 5.25 -10.02
C TYR A 147 -9.19 6.73 -9.87
N GLY A 148 -10.12 7.22 -10.68
CA GLY A 148 -10.58 8.61 -10.62
C GLY A 148 -9.59 9.67 -11.13
N VAL A 149 -8.44 9.27 -11.68
CA VAL A 149 -7.45 10.17 -12.29
C VAL A 149 -8.04 10.85 -13.53
N GLY A 150 -7.79 12.14 -13.71
CA GLY A 150 -8.23 12.89 -14.89
C GLY A 150 -9.69 13.36 -14.86
N LYS A 151 -10.44 13.09 -13.78
CA LYS A 151 -11.82 13.59 -13.60
C LYS A 151 -11.91 15.08 -13.18
N GLY A 152 -10.87 15.87 -13.46
CA GLY A 152 -10.84 17.32 -13.25
C GLY A 152 -10.86 17.78 -11.78
N THR A 153 -10.46 16.90 -10.86
CA THR A 153 -10.35 17.21 -9.43
C THR A 153 -8.89 17.47 -9.07
N ASP A 154 -8.61 18.67 -8.55
CA ASP A 154 -7.31 19.04 -7.97
C ASP A 154 -7.12 18.50 -6.54
N ALA A 155 -8.07 17.69 -6.07
CA ALA A 155 -8.04 17.16 -4.72
C ALA A 155 -6.93 16.11 -4.57
N PRO A 156 -6.21 16.10 -3.44
CA PRO A 156 -5.12 15.16 -3.20
C PRO A 156 -5.63 13.71 -3.24
N PRO A 157 -4.83 12.76 -3.77
CA PRO A 157 -5.23 11.37 -3.86
C PRO A 157 -5.25 10.70 -2.48
N ILE A 158 -6.10 9.69 -2.32
CA ILE A 158 -5.98 8.71 -1.25
C ILE A 158 -5.03 7.61 -1.72
N CYS A 159 -3.89 7.45 -1.05
CA CYS A 159 -2.93 6.41 -1.37
C CYS A 159 -3.13 5.20 -0.46
N LEU A 160 -3.29 4.01 -1.04
CA LEU A 160 -3.45 2.75 -0.32
C LEU A 160 -2.20 1.89 -0.50
N LEU A 161 -1.84 1.13 0.54
CA LEU A 161 -0.85 0.07 0.44
C LEU A 161 -1.53 -1.28 0.40
N TYR A 162 -1.25 -2.07 -0.64
CA TYR A 162 -1.78 -3.42 -0.82
C TYR A 162 -0.69 -4.48 -0.55
N SER A 163 -0.96 -5.40 0.38
CA SER A 163 -0.03 -6.48 0.75
C SER A 163 -0.44 -7.87 0.23
N GLY A 164 -1.32 -7.93 -0.78
CA GLY A 164 -1.75 -9.19 -1.42
C GLY A 164 -3.12 -9.70 -0.97
N ASN A 165 -3.60 -9.28 0.20
CA ASN A 165 -4.95 -9.59 0.70
C ASN A 165 -5.49 -8.52 1.66
N HIS A 166 -4.79 -7.40 1.82
CA HIS A 166 -5.11 -6.39 2.82
C HIS A 166 -4.71 -5.01 2.30
N TYR A 167 -5.52 -4.02 2.67
CA TYR A 167 -5.29 -2.61 2.36
C TYR A 167 -5.07 -1.83 3.64
N ASP A 168 -4.03 -1.01 3.66
CA ASP A 168 -3.81 0.01 4.68
C ASP A 168 -3.72 1.38 4.03
N LEU A 169 -3.88 2.44 4.83
CA LEU A 169 -3.65 3.79 4.33
C LEU A 169 -2.15 4.06 4.25
N LEU A 170 -1.71 4.58 3.11
CA LEU A 170 -0.34 4.97 2.86
C LEU A 170 -0.23 6.51 2.87
N LEU A 171 0.60 7.04 3.76
CA LEU A 171 0.94 8.45 3.81
C LEU A 171 2.30 8.64 3.16
N VAL A 172 2.32 9.22 1.96
CA VAL A 172 3.57 9.52 1.25
C VAL A 172 4.05 10.91 1.66
N SER A 173 5.28 11.01 2.16
CA SER A 173 5.88 12.31 2.47
C SER A 173 6.19 13.05 1.17
N LYS A 174 5.93 14.37 1.14
CA LYS A 174 6.33 15.24 0.02
C LYS A 174 7.82 15.55 0.07
#